data_AF-A0AA40ZQA2-F1
#
_entry.id   AF-A0AA40ZQA2-F1
#
_cell.length_a   1.000
_cell.length_b   1.000
_cell.length_c   1.000
_cell.angle_alpha   90.00
_cell.angle_beta   90.00
_cell.angle_gamma   90.00
#
_symmetry.space_group_name_H-M   'P 1'
#
loop_
_entity.id
_entity.type
_entity.pdbx_description
1 polymer ?
#
loop_
_entity_poly.entity_id
_entity_poly.type
_entity_poly.pdbx_seq_one_letter_code
_entity_poly.pdbx_strand_id
1 'polypeptide(L)'
;MKKAILTTTSLMLVLLAVMSLTACDNHNDKYPKDYLGFEKFLENYTFERGVESREITLKVIAAEKTDTERKATISIKNLPGRQPAYTLLDKEVTIAPKKKTAHVRIRIYPAKIQKSDEVRLTCTPKDKKVKATTITLKLAVK
;
A
#
# COMPACT_ATOMS: atom_id res chain seq x y z
N MET A 1 30.83 31.49 56.54
CA MET A 1 29.55 30.77 56.30
C MET A 1 29.38 30.59 54.80
N LYS A 2 29.24 29.35 54.34
CA LYS A 2 29.26 28.93 52.93
C LYS A 2 27.94 29.33 52.25
N LYS A 3 27.98 29.94 51.07
CA LYS A 3 26.82 29.99 50.16
C LYS A 3 27.22 29.36 48.84
N ALA A 4 26.70 28.17 48.62
CA ALA A 4 26.67 27.52 47.32
C ALA A 4 25.71 28.31 46.43
N ILE A 5 26.19 28.83 45.30
CA ILE A 5 25.32 29.24 44.21
C ILE A 5 25.55 28.26 43.09
N LEU A 6 24.48 27.52 42.88
CA LEU A 6 24.28 26.36 42.04
C LEU A 6 24.42 26.76 40.57
N THR A 7 25.27 26.02 39.86
CA THR A 7 25.41 25.91 38.42
C THR A 7 24.05 25.69 37.73
N THR A 8 23.48 26.71 37.08
CA THR A 8 22.18 26.57 36.36
C THR A 8 22.13 27.25 34.98
N THR A 9 23.25 27.63 34.38
CA THR A 9 23.23 28.30 33.06
C THR A 9 23.71 27.43 31.90
N SER A 10 24.28 26.24 32.13
CA SER A 10 24.81 25.40 31.05
C SER A 10 23.82 24.40 30.44
N LEU A 11 22.63 24.19 31.04
CA LEU A 11 21.71 23.13 30.60
C LEU A 11 20.66 23.60 29.59
N MET A 12 20.47 24.92 29.42
CA MET A 12 19.44 25.46 28.52
C MET A 12 19.89 25.60 27.06
N LEU A 13 21.19 25.50 26.76
CA LEU A 13 21.69 25.64 25.38
C LEU A 13 21.69 24.33 24.58
N VAL A 14 21.63 23.18 25.26
CA VAL A 14 21.62 21.86 24.60
C VAL A 14 20.20 21.48 24.11
N LEU A 15 19.15 22.13 24.62
CA LEU A 15 17.78 21.80 24.27
C LEU A 15 17.33 22.35 22.90
N LEU A 16 18.07 23.29 22.30
CA LEU A 16 17.75 23.85 20.97
C LEU A 16 18.37 23.07 19.80
N ALA A 17 19.26 22.10 20.05
CA ALA A 17 20.03 21.43 18.99
C ALA A 17 19.36 20.17 18.40
N VAL A 18 18.15 19.78 18.83
CA VAL A 18 17.55 18.47 18.48
C VAL A 18 16.28 18.58 17.61
N MET A 19 15.90 19.77 17.11
CA MET A 19 14.68 19.91 16.28
C MET A 19 14.92 19.98 14.77
N SER A 20 16.08 19.52 14.29
CA SER A 20 16.35 19.41 12.85
C SER A 20 16.35 17.97 12.37
N LEU A 21 15.40 17.15 12.84
CA LEU A 21 14.89 16.07 11.99
C LEU A 21 14.09 16.74 10.88
N THR A 22 14.78 17.31 9.89
CA THR A 22 14.17 17.60 8.60
C THR A 22 13.68 16.26 8.08
N ALA A 23 12.42 15.95 8.37
CA ALA A 23 11.75 14.85 7.73
C ALA A 23 11.83 15.17 6.24
N CYS A 24 12.65 14.42 5.51
CA CYS A 24 12.61 14.42 4.07
C CYS A 24 11.18 14.03 3.70
N ASP A 25 10.35 15.03 3.46
CA ASP A 25 9.05 14.81 2.88
C ASP A 25 9.33 14.43 1.44
N ASN A 26 9.40 13.13 1.19
CA ASN A 26 9.23 12.61 -0.15
C ASN A 26 7.76 12.86 -0.53
N HIS A 27 7.44 14.13 -0.80
CA HIS A 27 6.20 14.51 -1.43
C HIS A 27 6.20 13.82 -2.79
N ASN A 28 5.14 13.07 -3.07
CA ASN A 28 5.05 12.26 -4.26
C ASN A 28 4.08 12.98 -5.20
N ASP A 29 4.59 13.98 -5.94
CA ASP A 29 3.83 14.85 -6.87
C ASP A 29 3.01 14.06 -7.91
N LYS A 30 3.32 12.78 -8.06
CA LYS A 30 2.62 11.85 -8.93
C LYS A 30 1.16 11.60 -8.54
N TYR A 31 0.77 11.84 -7.28
CA TYR A 31 -0.56 11.49 -6.79
C TYR A 31 -1.23 12.66 -6.03
N PRO A 32 -2.57 12.75 -6.07
CA PRO A 32 -3.31 13.64 -5.17
C PRO A 32 -2.94 13.39 -3.69
N LYS A 33 -2.97 14.42 -2.85
CA LYS A 33 -2.57 14.32 -1.43
C LYS A 33 -3.34 13.26 -0.64
N ASP A 34 -4.64 13.15 -0.94
CA ASP A 34 -5.57 12.21 -0.34
C ASP A 34 -5.54 10.82 -0.98
N TYR A 35 -4.68 10.60 -1.98
CA TYR A 35 -4.60 9.34 -2.71
C TYR A 35 -4.37 8.16 -1.76
N LEU A 36 -5.21 7.15 -1.93
CA LEU A 36 -5.11 5.84 -1.31
C LEU A 36 -5.47 4.79 -2.36
N GLY A 37 -4.48 4.05 -2.85
CA GLY A 37 -4.68 3.19 -4.01
C GLY A 37 -3.48 2.33 -4.35
N PHE A 38 -3.57 1.56 -5.44
CA PHE A 38 -2.46 0.72 -5.89
C PHE A 38 -1.26 1.54 -6.36
N GLU A 39 -0.05 1.14 -6.00
CA GLU A 39 1.18 1.82 -6.46
C GLU A 39 1.28 1.86 -8.00
N LYS A 40 0.86 0.76 -8.63
CA LYS A 40 0.88 0.58 -10.07
C LYS A 40 -0.53 0.37 -10.60
N PHE A 41 -0.73 0.73 -11.87
CA PHE A 41 -1.97 0.50 -12.60
C PHE A 41 -1.91 -0.79 -13.44
N LEU A 42 -0.72 -1.35 -13.67
CA LEU A 42 -0.51 -2.56 -14.47
C LEU A 42 0.66 -3.37 -13.90
N GLU A 43 0.48 -4.68 -13.76
CA GLU A 43 1.55 -5.64 -13.51
C GLU A 43 1.41 -6.89 -14.40
N ASN A 44 2.54 -7.46 -14.80
CA ASN A 44 2.59 -8.63 -15.67
C ASN A 44 3.20 -9.79 -14.89
N TYR A 45 2.57 -10.96 -14.96
CA TYR A 45 3.02 -12.19 -14.31
C TYR A 45 3.02 -13.34 -15.30
N THR A 46 4.14 -14.04 -15.38
CA THR A 46 4.28 -15.26 -16.18
C THR A 46 4.51 -16.43 -15.23
N PHE A 47 3.74 -17.50 -15.41
CA PHE A 47 3.82 -18.72 -14.61
C PHE A 47 4.22 -19.88 -15.51
N GLU A 48 4.96 -20.85 -14.94
CA GLU A 48 5.21 -22.12 -15.62
C GLU A 48 3.94 -22.98 -15.61
N ARG A 49 3.75 -23.80 -16.65
CA ARG A 49 2.75 -24.89 -16.61
C ARG A 49 2.99 -25.82 -15.42
N GLY A 50 1.90 -26.31 -14.84
CA GLY A 50 1.93 -27.24 -13.70
C GLY A 50 2.03 -26.57 -12.33
N VAL A 51 2.22 -25.25 -12.24
CA VAL A 51 2.10 -24.54 -10.96
C VAL A 51 0.64 -24.58 -10.49
N GLU A 52 0.41 -25.24 -9.35
CA GLU A 52 -0.93 -25.34 -8.76
C GLU A 52 -1.48 -23.98 -8.34
N SER A 53 -0.70 -23.24 -7.55
CA SER A 53 -1.05 -21.90 -7.13
C SER A 53 0.18 -21.05 -6.80
N ARG A 54 0.01 -19.73 -6.88
CA ARG A 54 1.02 -18.75 -6.45
C ARG A 54 0.34 -17.55 -5.81
N GLU A 55 0.79 -17.18 -4.62
CA GLU A 55 0.39 -15.94 -3.98
C GLU A 55 1.26 -14.78 -4.50
N ILE A 56 0.63 -13.68 -4.87
CA ILE A 56 1.29 -12.43 -5.24
C ILE A 56 0.79 -11.31 -4.33
N THR A 57 1.68 -10.35 -4.08
CA THR A 57 1.42 -9.23 -3.18
C THR A 57 1.40 -7.94 -3.97
N LEU A 58 0.28 -7.22 -3.91
CA LEU A 58 0.12 -5.92 -4.53
C LEU A 58 0.30 -4.84 -3.47
N LYS A 59 1.05 -3.79 -3.81
CA LYS A 59 1.31 -2.68 -2.90
C LYS A 59 0.22 -1.62 -3.02
N VAL A 60 -0.38 -1.29 -1.89
CA VAL A 60 -1.30 -0.16 -1.72
C VAL A 60 -0.53 0.95 -1.04
N ILE A 61 -0.60 2.16 -1.61
CA ILE A 61 0.11 3.32 -1.12
C ILE A 61 -0.85 4.44 -0.77
N ALA A 62 -0.32 5.32 0.05
CA ALA A 62 -0.85 6.61 0.37
C ALA A 62 0.15 7.70 -0.04
N ALA A 63 -0.32 8.80 -0.60
CA ALA A 63 0.57 9.91 -1.00
C ALA A 63 1.25 10.56 0.21
N GLU A 64 0.47 10.94 1.22
CA GLU A 64 0.95 11.58 2.45
C GLU A 64 0.86 10.66 3.67
N LYS A 65 1.66 10.94 4.71
CA LYS A 65 1.52 10.31 6.03
C LYS A 65 0.39 11.00 6.78
N THR A 66 -0.38 10.23 7.53
CA THR A 66 -1.47 10.74 8.38
C THR A 66 -1.32 10.19 9.79
N ASP A 67 -1.78 10.93 10.81
CA ASP A 67 -1.79 10.44 12.19
C ASP A 67 -2.95 9.47 12.46
N THR A 68 -3.89 9.36 11.52
CA THR A 68 -4.98 8.40 11.54
C THR A 68 -4.73 7.24 10.60
N GLU A 69 -5.32 6.09 10.90
CA GLU A 69 -5.37 4.97 9.97
C GLU A 69 -6.22 5.31 8.75
N ARG A 70 -5.87 4.72 7.61
CA ARG A 70 -6.67 4.81 6.38
C ARG A 70 -7.01 3.42 5.90
N LYS A 71 -8.28 3.23 5.53
CA LYS A 71 -8.83 1.95 5.13
C LYS A 71 -9.39 2.01 3.72
N ALA A 72 -9.24 0.92 2.99
CA ALA A 72 -9.88 0.71 1.70
C ALA A 72 -10.38 -0.73 1.58
N THR A 73 -11.41 -0.93 0.77
CA THR A 73 -11.84 -2.26 0.36
C THR A 73 -11.18 -2.64 -0.97
N ILE A 74 -10.91 -3.93 -1.14
CA ILE A 74 -10.38 -4.51 -2.38
C ILE A 74 -11.45 -5.41 -2.97
N SER A 75 -11.72 -5.24 -4.26
CA SER A 75 -12.69 -6.07 -4.98
C SER A 75 -12.17 -6.46 -6.35
N ILE A 76 -12.69 -7.58 -6.88
CA ILE A 76 -12.44 -8.04 -8.24
C ILE A 76 -13.79 -8.15 -8.93
N LYS A 77 -13.89 -7.61 -10.14
CA LYS A 77 -15.09 -7.81 -10.97
C LYS A 77 -15.01 -9.16 -11.65
N ASN A 78 -15.73 -10.15 -11.12
CA ASN A 78 -15.83 -11.47 -11.74
C ASN A 78 -16.73 -11.42 -12.97
N LEU A 79 -16.34 -12.14 -14.02
CA LEU A 79 -17.20 -12.37 -15.18
C LEU A 79 -18.16 -13.53 -14.88
N PRO A 80 -19.47 -13.35 -15.09
CA PRO A 80 -20.46 -14.43 -14.91
C PRO A 80 -20.11 -15.65 -15.77
N GLY A 81 -20.34 -16.85 -15.23
CA GLY A 81 -20.15 -18.12 -15.98
C GLY A 81 -18.71 -18.58 -16.16
N ARG A 82 -17.71 -17.83 -15.65
CA ARG A 82 -16.29 -18.23 -15.69
C ARG A 82 -15.78 -18.59 -14.30
N GLN A 83 -15.22 -19.78 -14.13
CA GLN A 83 -14.50 -20.10 -12.90
C GLN A 83 -13.21 -19.25 -12.86
N PRO A 84 -13.00 -18.43 -11.81
CA PRO A 84 -11.84 -17.55 -11.76
C PRO A 84 -10.56 -18.36 -11.55
N ALA A 85 -9.49 -17.96 -12.25
CA ALA A 85 -8.14 -18.47 -12.05
C ALA A 85 -7.44 -17.82 -10.84
N TYR A 86 -8.20 -17.27 -9.90
CA TYR A 86 -7.67 -16.52 -8.76
C TYR A 86 -8.62 -16.51 -7.56
N THR A 87 -8.08 -16.15 -6.40
CA THR A 87 -8.81 -15.86 -5.16
C THR A 87 -8.21 -14.62 -4.50
N LEU A 88 -9.03 -13.59 -4.27
CA LEU A 88 -8.64 -12.46 -3.44
C LEU A 88 -8.59 -12.90 -1.98
N LEU A 89 -7.41 -12.80 -1.35
CA LEU A 89 -7.23 -13.21 0.03
C LEU A 89 -7.54 -12.06 1.00
N ASP A 90 -7.13 -10.84 0.64
CA ASP A 90 -7.35 -9.66 1.48
C ASP A 90 -8.42 -8.75 0.83
N LYS A 91 -9.60 -8.68 1.44
CA LYS A 91 -10.74 -7.86 0.97
C LYS A 91 -10.71 -6.43 1.51
N GLU A 92 -9.89 -6.17 2.52
CA GLU A 92 -9.66 -4.85 3.09
C GLU A 92 -8.17 -4.64 3.31
N VAL A 93 -7.76 -3.38 3.28
CA VAL A 93 -6.39 -2.96 3.55
C VAL A 93 -6.40 -1.77 4.47
N THR A 94 -5.49 -1.78 5.44
CA THR A 94 -5.30 -0.68 6.40
C THR A 94 -3.87 -0.16 6.29
N ILE A 95 -3.70 1.11 5.98
CA ILE A 95 -2.43 1.82 6.16
C ILE A 95 -2.45 2.41 7.57
N ALA A 96 -1.58 1.89 8.43
CA ALA A 96 -1.45 2.34 9.81
C ALA A 96 -1.00 3.81 9.89
N PRO A 97 -1.26 4.49 11.03
CA PRO A 97 -0.76 5.83 11.28
C PRO A 97 0.73 5.98 10.99
N LYS A 98 1.11 7.13 10.41
CA LYS A 98 2.49 7.51 10.06
C LYS A 98 3.17 6.58 9.02
N LYS A 99 2.44 5.61 8.45
CA LYS A 99 2.89 4.77 7.33
C LYS A 99 2.31 5.27 6.01
N LYS A 100 2.97 4.93 4.89
CA LYS A 100 2.52 5.24 3.52
C LYS A 100 2.15 4.01 2.71
N THR A 101 2.32 2.80 3.24
CA THR A 101 2.23 1.57 2.45
C THR A 101 1.56 0.45 3.23
N ALA A 102 0.77 -0.35 2.53
CA ALA A 102 0.26 -1.64 2.96
C ALA A 102 0.25 -2.59 1.78
N HIS A 103 -0.08 -3.85 2.03
CA HIS A 103 -0.04 -4.91 1.03
C HIS A 103 -1.35 -5.68 1.03
N VAL A 104 -1.73 -6.16 -0.15
CA VAL A 104 -2.89 -7.01 -0.34
C VAL A 104 -2.48 -8.23 -1.16
N ARG A 105 -3.03 -9.38 -0.81
CA ARG A 105 -2.61 -10.68 -1.36
C ARG A 105 -3.72 -11.25 -2.22
N ILE A 106 -3.31 -11.78 -3.36
CA ILE A 106 -4.16 -12.52 -4.28
C ILE A 106 -3.45 -13.82 -4.64
N ARG A 107 -4.19 -14.92 -4.56
CA ARG A 107 -3.72 -16.23 -5.01
C ARG A 107 -4.14 -16.44 -6.46
N ILE A 108 -3.21 -16.79 -7.32
CA ILE A 108 -3.43 -17.16 -8.71
C ILE A 108 -3.32 -18.68 -8.83
N TYR A 109 -4.14 -19.29 -9.69
CA TYR A 109 -4.10 -20.71 -10.03
C TYR A 109 -3.72 -20.86 -11.52
N PRO A 110 -2.42 -20.90 -11.85
CA PRO A 110 -1.96 -20.95 -13.24
C PRO A 110 -2.56 -22.11 -14.05
N ALA A 111 -2.78 -23.27 -13.42
CA ALA A 111 -3.42 -24.42 -14.06
C ALA A 111 -4.83 -24.14 -14.63
N LYS A 112 -5.52 -23.08 -14.18
CA LYS A 112 -6.83 -22.65 -14.69
C LYS A 112 -6.73 -21.65 -15.84
N ILE A 113 -5.53 -21.25 -16.26
CA ILE A 113 -5.27 -20.29 -17.33
C ILE A 113 -4.81 -21.05 -18.57
N GLN A 114 -5.53 -20.93 -19.68
CA GLN A 114 -5.18 -21.65 -20.92
C GLN A 114 -3.91 -21.10 -21.61
N LYS A 115 -3.85 -19.77 -21.79
CA LYS A 115 -2.72 -19.07 -22.42
C LYS A 115 -2.42 -17.78 -21.69
N SER A 116 -3.45 -16.97 -21.49
CA SER A 116 -3.39 -15.72 -20.74
C SER A 116 -4.73 -15.41 -20.08
N ASP A 117 -4.69 -14.60 -19.03
CA ASP A 117 -5.86 -14.04 -18.38
C ASP A 117 -5.60 -12.58 -17.96
N GLU A 118 -6.66 -11.81 -17.77
CA GLU A 118 -6.58 -10.45 -17.24
C GLU A 118 -7.47 -10.32 -16.00
N VAL A 119 -6.89 -9.81 -14.92
CA VAL A 119 -7.59 -9.60 -13.65
C VAL A 119 -7.57 -8.12 -13.31
N ARG A 120 -8.74 -7.53 -13.07
CA ARG A 120 -8.85 -6.12 -12.65
C ARG A 120 -9.29 -6.05 -11.20
N LEU A 121 -8.42 -5.52 -10.35
CA LEU A 121 -8.72 -5.26 -8.95
C LEU A 121 -9.00 -3.78 -8.74
N THR A 122 -10.01 -3.47 -7.94
CA THR A 122 -10.37 -2.12 -7.55
C THR A 122 -10.10 -1.92 -6.06
N CYS A 123 -9.37 -0.87 -5.73
CA CYS A 123 -9.17 -0.37 -4.38
C CYS A 123 -10.10 0.83 -4.17
N THR A 124 -11.05 0.69 -3.23
CA THR A 124 -12.04 1.72 -2.92
C THR A 124 -11.80 2.23 -1.50
N PRO A 125 -11.24 3.44 -1.35
CA PRO A 125 -11.10 4.08 -0.04
C PRO A 125 -12.45 4.17 0.71
N LYS A 126 -12.41 4.00 2.03
CA LYS A 126 -13.61 4.18 2.87
C LYS A 126 -14.05 5.65 2.93
N ASP A 127 -13.11 6.58 2.77
CA ASP A 127 -13.42 7.99 2.55
C ASP A 127 -13.97 8.18 1.13
N LYS A 128 -15.27 8.51 1.05
CA LYS A 128 -16.01 8.65 -0.21
C LYS A 128 -15.55 9.82 -1.08
N LYS A 129 -14.77 10.75 -0.53
CA LYS A 129 -14.19 11.86 -1.30
C LYS A 129 -12.98 11.42 -2.12
N VAL A 130 -12.28 10.37 -1.67
CA VAL A 130 -11.11 9.83 -2.34
C VAL A 130 -11.55 8.89 -3.45
N LYS A 131 -11.00 9.10 -4.66
CA LYS A 131 -11.36 8.30 -5.83
C LYS A 131 -10.85 6.85 -5.69
N ALA A 132 -11.68 5.91 -6.09
CA ALA A 132 -11.27 4.51 -6.25
C ALA A 132 -10.20 4.38 -7.35
N THR A 133 -9.33 3.38 -7.20
CA THR A 133 -8.23 3.11 -8.13
C THR A 133 -8.28 1.67 -8.60
N THR A 134 -7.70 1.39 -9.76
CA THR A 134 -7.70 0.06 -10.36
C THR A 134 -6.29 -0.34 -10.75
N ILE A 135 -5.97 -1.63 -10.55
CA ILE A 135 -4.79 -2.28 -11.11
C ILE A 135 -5.25 -3.42 -12.03
N THR A 136 -4.61 -3.52 -13.18
CA THR A 136 -4.75 -4.65 -14.10
C THR A 136 -3.58 -5.60 -13.91
N LEU A 137 -3.86 -6.88 -13.74
CA LEU A 137 -2.85 -7.94 -13.75
C LEU A 137 -2.99 -8.71 -15.06
N LYS A 138 -1.92 -8.71 -15.87
CA LYS A 138 -1.82 -9.56 -17.06
C LYS A 138 -1.10 -10.84 -16.67
N LEU A 139 -1.82 -11.96 -16.76
CA LEU A 139 -1.33 -13.27 -16.40
C LEU A 139 -1.06 -14.06 -17.68
N ALA A 140 0.08 -14.73 -17.74
CA ALA A 140 0.45 -15.60 -18.85
C ALA A 140 0.99 -16.94 -18.32
N VAL A 141 0.80 -18.00 -19.08
CA VAL A 141 1.38 -19.32 -18.80
C VAL A 141 2.33 -19.70 -19.93
N LYS A 142 3.53 -20.15 -19.58
CA LYS A 142 4.49 -20.76 -20.51
C LYS A 142 4.56 -22.27 -20.30
#